data_AF-A0A7S3FC82-F1
#
_entry.id   AF-A0A7S3FC82-F1
#
_cell.length_a   1.000
_cell.length_b   1.000
_cell.length_c   1.000
_cell.angle_alpha   90.00
_cell.angle_beta   90.00
_cell.angle_gamma   90.00
#
_symmetry.space_group_name_H-M   'P 1'
#
loop_
_entity.id
_entity.type
_entity.pdbx_description
1 polymer ?
#
loop_
_entity_poly.entity_id
_entity_poly.type
_entity_poly.pdbx_seq_one_letter_code
_entity_poly.pdbx_strand_id
1 'polypeptide(L)'
;SIGKPSGSAATDTKLASRPHSMREHAIFFAQALCDSAKNLPLSFLMVPHDFRRGRMRGRGYEDESAYLRDVATRMVHLCDAHVHLINNGTQYEPTESAYILKYADGTVSGLMHLLILSASVATPGLALVNQEKFVAFQHSIYPVDAAHVGSDNCVHDFTAPGVLAAAVKRFVRARARHKRELASRLPHMKLLAARNFDMLWNGECSAGMSCNFE
;
A
#
# COMPACT_ATOMS: atom_id res chain seq x y z
N SER A 1 -34.52 -32.24 41.92
CA SER A 1 -35.12 -30.91 41.68
C SER A 1 -34.08 -29.83 41.85
N ILE A 2 -34.28 -28.74 41.10
CA ILE A 2 -33.45 -27.52 40.95
C ILE A 2 -32.22 -27.78 40.06
N GLY A 3 -32.06 -27.28 38.84
CA GLY A 3 -32.76 -26.25 38.06
C GLY A 3 -31.68 -25.50 37.27
N LYS A 4 -31.28 -26.00 36.09
CA LYS A 4 -30.28 -25.34 35.23
C LYS A 4 -30.96 -24.21 34.44
N PRO A 5 -30.45 -22.96 34.46
CA PRO A 5 -30.93 -21.94 33.56
C PRO A 5 -30.38 -22.18 32.15
N SER A 6 -31.31 -22.06 31.22
CA SER A 6 -31.19 -22.02 29.76
C SER A 6 -30.50 -20.75 29.25
N GLY A 7 -29.76 -20.91 28.15
CA GLY A 7 -29.79 -19.94 27.04
C GLY A 7 -28.72 -18.86 27.03
N SER A 8 -27.75 -19.03 26.13
CA SER A 8 -27.36 -17.96 25.22
C SER A 8 -26.68 -18.62 24.02
N ALA A 9 -27.45 -18.78 22.94
CA ALA A 9 -26.91 -19.12 21.64
C ALA A 9 -25.97 -17.98 21.23
N ALA A 10 -24.66 -18.20 21.34
CA ALA A 10 -23.69 -17.39 20.64
C ALA A 10 -24.00 -17.53 19.16
N THR A 11 -24.59 -16.48 18.60
CA THR A 11 -24.79 -16.32 17.17
C THR A 11 -23.40 -16.14 16.58
N ASP A 12 -22.84 -17.28 16.16
CA ASP A 12 -21.71 -17.36 15.24
C ASP A 12 -22.12 -16.67 13.94
N THR A 13 -22.01 -15.34 13.95
CA THR A 13 -22.12 -14.53 12.75
C THR A 13 -20.79 -14.65 12.04
N LYS A 14 -20.50 -15.85 11.52
CA LYS A 14 -19.56 -16.02 10.41
C LYS A 14 -20.19 -15.26 9.24
N LEU A 15 -19.85 -13.98 9.15
CA LEU A 15 -20.10 -13.16 7.98
C LEU A 15 -19.40 -13.88 6.82
N ALA A 16 -20.19 -14.64 6.07
CA ALA A 16 -19.74 -15.37 4.89
C ALA A 16 -19.38 -14.34 3.82
N SER A 17 -18.15 -13.82 3.88
CA SER A 17 -17.54 -13.15 2.73
C SER A 17 -17.34 -14.22 1.66
N ARG A 18 -18.28 -14.28 0.71
CA ARG A 18 -18.13 -15.09 -0.50
C ARG A 18 -16.76 -14.78 -1.12
N PRO A 19 -15.95 -15.79 -1.50
CA PRO A 19 -14.79 -15.50 -2.32
C PRO A 19 -15.33 -15.08 -3.69
N HIS A 20 -15.32 -13.78 -3.94
CA HIS A 20 -15.41 -13.25 -5.29
C HIS A 20 -14.43 -14.05 -6.16
N SER A 21 -14.89 -14.54 -7.33
CA SER A 21 -13.99 -15.29 -8.21
C SER A 21 -12.79 -14.41 -8.52
N MET A 22 -11.58 -14.95 -8.57
CA MET A 22 -10.36 -14.13 -8.48
C MET A 22 -10.16 -13.16 -9.67
N ARG A 23 -10.86 -13.39 -10.81
CA ARG A 23 -10.98 -12.42 -11.92
C ARG A 23 -11.81 -11.19 -11.56
N GLU A 24 -12.76 -11.32 -10.63
CA GLU A 24 -13.57 -10.20 -10.12
C GLU A 24 -12.72 -9.21 -9.32
N HIS A 25 -11.58 -9.63 -8.76
CA HIS A 25 -10.69 -8.72 -8.01
C HIS A 25 -10.04 -7.65 -8.91
N ALA A 26 -9.51 -8.01 -10.08
CA ALA A 26 -8.93 -7.03 -11.00
C ALA A 26 -9.99 -6.12 -11.60
N ILE A 27 -11.18 -6.67 -11.91
CA ILE A 27 -12.34 -5.89 -12.37
C ILE A 27 -12.77 -4.89 -11.31
N PHE A 28 -12.98 -5.35 -10.08
CA PHE A 28 -13.36 -4.52 -8.95
C PHE A 28 -12.35 -3.40 -8.73
N PHE A 29 -11.05 -3.73 -8.73
CA PHE A 29 -10.01 -2.75 -8.47
C PHE A 29 -9.94 -1.70 -9.59
N ALA A 30 -10.00 -2.14 -10.86
CA ALA A 30 -10.06 -1.24 -12.01
C ALA A 30 -11.29 -0.32 -11.95
N GLN A 31 -12.47 -0.87 -11.63
CA GLN A 31 -13.71 -0.10 -11.47
C GLN A 31 -13.59 0.95 -10.37
N ALA A 32 -13.05 0.59 -9.21
CA ALA A 32 -12.85 1.52 -8.11
C ALA A 32 -11.86 2.65 -8.45
N LEU A 33 -10.77 2.34 -9.17
CA LEU A 33 -9.83 3.36 -9.65
C LEU A 33 -10.46 4.27 -10.71
N CYS A 34 -11.20 3.72 -11.66
CA CYS A 34 -12.01 4.50 -12.61
C CYS A 34 -12.99 5.43 -11.89
N ASP A 35 -13.71 4.91 -10.90
CA ASP A 35 -14.65 5.71 -10.11
C ASP A 35 -13.96 6.80 -9.28
N SER A 36 -12.70 6.57 -8.88
CA SER A 36 -11.87 7.58 -8.22
C SER A 36 -11.45 8.72 -9.17
N ALA A 37 -11.21 8.40 -10.44
CA ALA A 37 -10.86 9.36 -11.49
C ALA A 37 -12.08 10.15 -12.00
N LYS A 38 -13.30 9.67 -11.77
CA LYS A 38 -14.53 10.45 -12.05
C LYS A 38 -14.48 11.76 -11.25
N ASN A 39 -14.26 12.87 -11.97
CA ASN A 39 -14.14 14.25 -11.49
C ASN A 39 -12.77 14.64 -10.90
N LEU A 40 -11.71 13.86 -11.14
CA LEU A 40 -10.34 14.24 -10.80
C LEU A 40 -9.43 13.92 -12.00
N PRO A 41 -8.55 14.84 -12.43
CA PRO A 41 -7.60 14.57 -13.52
C PRO A 41 -6.47 13.68 -13.01
N LEU A 42 -6.74 12.37 -12.87
CA LEU A 42 -5.78 11.38 -12.38
C LEU A 42 -5.16 10.62 -13.54
N SER A 43 -3.84 10.50 -13.49
CA SER A 43 -3.07 9.53 -14.28
C SER A 43 -2.50 8.49 -13.34
N PHE A 44 -2.55 7.22 -13.75
CA PHE A 44 -2.09 6.10 -12.93
C PHE A 44 -0.82 5.51 -13.51
N LEU A 45 0.19 5.37 -12.66
CA LEU A 45 1.41 4.65 -12.97
C LEU A 45 1.41 3.33 -12.19
N MET A 46 1.28 2.22 -12.91
CA MET A 46 1.26 0.88 -12.33
C MET A 46 2.69 0.38 -12.18
N VAL A 47 3.11 0.15 -10.93
CA VAL A 47 4.49 -0.23 -10.59
C VAL A 47 4.49 -1.63 -9.99
N PRO A 48 4.92 -2.67 -10.73
CA PRO A 48 5.14 -3.99 -10.13
C PRO A 48 6.32 -3.94 -9.16
N HIS A 49 6.19 -4.59 -8.00
CA HIS A 49 7.21 -4.63 -6.95
C HIS A 49 7.64 -6.08 -6.63
N ASP A 50 6.80 -7.09 -6.86
CA ASP A 50 7.09 -8.51 -6.62
C ASP A 50 6.92 -9.34 -7.90
N PHE A 51 8.04 -9.67 -8.54
CA PHE A 51 8.09 -10.45 -9.78
C PHE A 51 8.25 -11.95 -9.54
N ARG A 52 8.21 -12.41 -8.29
CA ARG A 52 8.35 -13.83 -7.99
C ARG A 52 7.13 -14.58 -8.47
N ARG A 53 7.36 -15.50 -9.41
CA ARG A 53 6.34 -16.44 -9.89
C ARG A 53 5.67 -17.18 -8.74
N GLY A 54 4.37 -17.34 -8.84
CA GLY A 54 3.58 -18.14 -7.90
C GLY A 54 3.07 -17.39 -6.66
N ARG A 55 3.58 -16.20 -6.35
CA ARG A 55 3.07 -15.35 -5.26
C ARG A 55 1.60 -14.97 -5.45
N MET A 56 1.17 -14.87 -6.70
CA MET A 56 -0.20 -14.53 -7.11
C MET A 56 -0.99 -15.75 -7.60
N ARG A 57 -0.46 -16.98 -7.47
CA ARG A 57 -1.10 -18.21 -7.97
C ARG A 57 -2.47 -18.44 -7.34
N GLY A 58 -2.61 -18.13 -6.05
CA GLY A 58 -3.87 -18.11 -5.33
C GLY A 58 -4.77 -16.91 -5.65
N ARG A 59 -4.48 -16.16 -6.72
CA ARG A 59 -5.26 -15.04 -7.26
C ARG A 59 -5.49 -15.15 -8.78
N GLY A 60 -5.06 -16.25 -9.40
CA GLY A 60 -5.24 -16.48 -10.84
C GLY A 60 -4.25 -15.76 -11.76
N TYR A 61 -3.17 -15.18 -11.21
CA TYR A 61 -2.12 -14.52 -11.97
C TYR A 61 -0.76 -15.20 -11.70
N GLU A 62 0.12 -15.22 -12.70
CA GLU A 62 1.47 -15.80 -12.57
C GLU A 62 2.32 -15.02 -11.56
N ASP A 63 2.23 -13.69 -11.61
CA ASP A 63 2.94 -12.72 -10.78
C ASP A 63 2.13 -11.42 -10.62
N GLU A 64 2.69 -10.43 -9.91
CA GLU A 64 2.06 -9.11 -9.73
C GLU A 64 1.95 -8.32 -11.05
N SER A 65 2.94 -8.45 -11.93
CA SER A 65 2.98 -7.75 -13.21
C SER A 65 1.80 -8.14 -14.11
N ALA A 66 1.47 -9.42 -14.17
CA ALA A 66 0.30 -9.93 -14.89
C ALA A 66 -1.01 -9.37 -14.31
N TYR A 67 -1.11 -9.27 -12.98
CA TYR A 67 -2.27 -8.67 -12.32
C TYR A 67 -2.41 -7.18 -12.65
N LEU A 68 -1.34 -6.40 -12.52
CA LEU A 68 -1.35 -4.97 -12.80
C LEU A 68 -1.62 -4.67 -14.28
N ARG A 69 -1.15 -5.53 -15.20
CA ARG A 69 -1.48 -5.43 -16.62
C ARG A 69 -2.97 -5.63 -16.88
N ASP A 70 -3.60 -6.61 -16.24
CA ASP A 70 -5.05 -6.83 -16.38
C ASP A 70 -5.86 -5.66 -15.80
N VAL A 71 -5.44 -5.10 -14.65
CA VAL A 71 -6.04 -3.88 -14.08
C VAL A 71 -5.92 -2.70 -15.06
N ALA A 72 -4.73 -2.45 -15.61
CA ALA A 72 -4.49 -1.35 -16.54
C ALA A 72 -5.35 -1.46 -17.80
N THR A 73 -5.35 -2.64 -18.44
CA THR A 73 -6.19 -2.93 -19.62
C THR A 73 -7.67 -2.68 -19.33
N ARG A 74 -8.15 -3.12 -18.17
CA ARG A 74 -9.55 -2.89 -17.76
C ARG A 74 -9.85 -1.42 -17.55
N MET A 75 -8.95 -0.65 -16.93
CA MET A 75 -9.17 0.79 -16.72
C MET A 75 -9.28 1.57 -18.03
N VAL A 76 -8.42 1.26 -19.01
CA VAL A 76 -8.50 1.85 -20.36
C VAL A 76 -9.86 1.53 -21.00
N HIS A 77 -10.32 0.28 -20.92
CA HIS A 77 -11.62 -0.11 -21.49
C HIS A 77 -12.84 0.43 -20.73
N LEU A 78 -12.77 0.55 -19.41
CA LEU A 78 -13.92 0.93 -18.57
C LEU A 78 -14.14 2.43 -18.50
N CYS A 79 -13.08 3.24 -18.57
CA CYS A 79 -13.18 4.68 -18.35
C CYS A 79 -12.19 5.54 -19.13
N ASP A 80 -11.50 4.98 -20.13
CA ASP A 80 -10.48 5.70 -20.93
C ASP A 80 -9.41 6.38 -20.06
N ALA A 81 -9.01 5.71 -18.97
CA ALA A 81 -8.06 6.27 -18.02
C ALA A 81 -6.65 6.39 -18.62
N HIS A 82 -5.95 7.47 -18.27
CA HIS A 82 -4.51 7.62 -18.51
C HIS A 82 -3.73 6.67 -17.59
N VAL A 83 -3.47 5.46 -18.06
CA VAL A 83 -2.72 4.43 -17.31
C VAL A 83 -1.44 4.08 -18.04
N HIS A 84 -0.33 4.11 -17.32
CA HIS A 84 0.97 3.63 -17.79
C HIS A 84 1.44 2.49 -16.89
N LEU A 85 1.89 1.39 -17.47
CA LEU A 85 2.59 0.33 -16.76
C LEU A 85 4.10 0.62 -16.85
N ILE A 86 4.79 0.59 -15.72
CA ILE A 86 6.26 0.69 -15.73
C ILE A 86 6.81 -0.60 -16.30
N ASN A 87 7.50 -0.44 -17.41
CA ASN A 87 7.94 -1.51 -18.29
C ASN A 87 6.74 -2.29 -18.81
N ASN A 88 6.91 -3.12 -19.84
CA ASN A 88 5.81 -3.94 -20.35
C ASN A 88 5.33 -5.00 -19.33
N GLY A 89 5.90 -5.04 -18.12
CA GLY A 89 5.60 -5.99 -17.05
C GLY A 89 5.98 -7.43 -17.41
N THR A 90 6.84 -7.64 -18.41
CA THR A 90 7.24 -8.99 -18.85
C THR A 90 8.58 -9.43 -18.29
N GLN A 91 9.42 -8.50 -17.83
CA GLN A 91 10.73 -8.79 -17.27
C GLN A 91 10.99 -7.96 -16.00
N TYR A 92 11.69 -8.58 -15.05
CA TYR A 92 12.26 -7.86 -13.91
C TYR A 92 13.35 -6.95 -14.45
N GLU A 93 13.07 -5.66 -14.49
CA GLU A 93 14.10 -4.64 -14.67
C GLU A 93 14.32 -3.99 -13.31
N PRO A 94 15.57 -3.76 -12.88
CA PRO A 94 15.87 -2.94 -11.72
C PRO A 94 15.36 -1.53 -12.01
N THR A 95 14.09 -1.31 -11.71
CA THR A 95 13.51 0.02 -11.74
C THR A 95 13.96 0.68 -10.47
N GLU A 96 14.60 1.83 -10.59
CA GLU A 96 14.80 2.72 -9.47
C GLU A 96 13.41 3.21 -9.01
N SER A 97 12.68 2.36 -8.30
CA SER A 97 11.31 2.64 -7.84
C SER A 97 11.30 3.94 -7.03
N ALA A 98 12.35 4.19 -6.24
CA ALA A 98 12.56 5.47 -5.57
C ALA A 98 12.65 6.67 -6.54
N TYR A 99 13.38 6.54 -7.65
CA TYR A 99 13.51 7.58 -8.68
C TYR A 99 12.19 7.84 -9.41
N ILE A 100 11.36 6.82 -9.59
CA ILE A 100 10.04 6.99 -10.20
C ILE A 100 9.09 7.66 -9.19
N LEU A 101 9.05 7.13 -7.96
CA LEU A 101 8.13 7.57 -6.93
C LEU A 101 8.35 9.03 -6.53
N LYS A 102 9.58 9.57 -6.59
CA LYS A 102 9.84 10.99 -6.30
C LYS A 102 9.12 11.97 -7.24
N TYR A 103 8.68 11.52 -8.43
CA TYR A 103 7.91 12.34 -9.37
C TYR A 103 6.40 12.10 -9.28
N ALA A 104 5.96 11.11 -8.50
CA ALA A 104 4.55 10.84 -8.28
C ALA A 104 3.96 11.78 -7.21
N ASP A 105 2.69 12.16 -7.37
CA ASP A 105 1.97 12.96 -6.36
C ASP A 105 1.61 12.15 -5.10
N GLY A 106 1.54 10.83 -5.23
CA GLY A 106 1.23 9.92 -4.14
C GLY A 106 1.25 8.46 -4.61
N THR A 107 1.24 7.55 -3.65
CA THR A 107 1.28 6.09 -3.89
C THR A 107 0.05 5.43 -3.27
N VAL A 108 -0.55 4.46 -3.94
CA VAL A 108 -1.60 3.60 -3.37
C VAL A 108 -1.09 2.17 -3.39
N SER A 109 -0.95 1.53 -2.22
CA SER A 109 -0.36 0.19 -2.18
C SER A 109 -0.83 -0.67 -1.01
N GLY A 110 -1.03 -1.96 -1.31
CA GLY A 110 -1.15 -3.04 -0.32
C GLY A 110 0.18 -3.73 -0.02
N LEU A 111 1.30 -3.19 -0.50
CA LEU A 111 2.66 -3.67 -0.22
C LEU A 111 3.40 -2.62 0.61
N MET A 112 3.78 -3.02 1.84
CA MET A 112 4.43 -2.12 2.79
C MET A 112 5.78 -1.59 2.27
N HIS A 113 6.55 -2.40 1.54
CA HIS A 113 7.84 -1.98 1.00
C HIS A 113 7.71 -0.81 0.03
N LEU A 114 6.69 -0.81 -0.84
CA LEU A 114 6.47 0.31 -1.75
C LEU A 114 6.07 1.59 -0.99
N LEU A 115 5.30 1.46 0.10
CA LEU A 115 4.97 2.59 0.97
C LEU A 115 6.23 3.15 1.66
N ILE A 116 7.12 2.29 2.16
CA ILE A 116 8.40 2.70 2.76
C ILE A 116 9.28 3.42 1.73
N LEU A 117 9.39 2.87 0.52
CA LEU A 117 10.15 3.49 -0.58
C LEU A 117 9.56 4.83 -0.99
N SER A 118 8.23 4.96 -1.07
CA SER A 118 7.59 6.25 -1.38
C SER A 118 7.87 7.30 -0.30
N ALA A 119 7.83 6.89 0.97
CA ALA A 119 8.10 7.78 2.09
C ALA A 119 9.55 8.29 2.07
N SER A 120 10.53 7.43 1.77
CA SER A 120 11.95 7.79 1.76
C SER A 120 12.30 8.90 0.76
N VAL A 121 11.48 9.04 -0.30
CA VAL A 121 11.59 10.10 -1.33
C VAL A 121 10.54 11.22 -1.19
N ALA A 122 9.92 11.34 -0.01
CA ALA A 122 8.92 12.37 0.32
C ALA A 122 7.61 12.31 -0.50
N THR A 123 7.26 11.12 -1.01
CA THR A 123 6.00 10.87 -1.69
C THR A 123 4.99 10.25 -0.71
N PRO A 124 3.82 10.88 -0.48
CA PRO A 124 2.84 10.37 0.46
C PRO A 124 2.22 9.06 -0.06
N GLY A 125 1.78 8.21 0.86
CA GLY A 125 1.24 6.90 0.54
C GLY A 125 -0.11 6.62 1.22
N LEU A 126 -1.07 6.10 0.46
CA LEU A 126 -2.32 5.51 0.92
C LEU A 126 -2.10 3.99 1.11
N ALA A 127 -2.19 3.54 2.36
CA ALA A 127 -2.08 2.13 2.71
C ALA A 127 -3.39 1.37 2.46
N LEU A 128 -3.36 0.35 1.61
CA LEU A 128 -4.41 -0.66 1.55
C LEU A 128 -4.13 -1.70 2.64
N VAL A 129 -4.82 -1.57 3.77
CA VAL A 129 -4.48 -2.28 5.00
C VAL A 129 -4.87 -3.75 4.86
N ASN A 130 -3.88 -4.63 4.90
CA ASN A 130 -4.06 -6.07 5.02
C ASN A 130 -3.44 -6.66 6.31
N GLN A 131 -2.63 -5.87 7.01
CA GLN A 131 -1.93 -6.22 8.25
C GLN A 131 -1.79 -4.98 9.12
N GLU A 132 -1.80 -5.14 10.44
CA GLU A 132 -1.71 -4.03 11.41
C GLU A 132 -0.46 -3.16 11.23
N LYS A 133 0.64 -3.75 10.75
CA LYS A 133 1.89 -3.02 10.48
C LYS A 133 1.76 -1.86 9.50
N PHE A 134 0.75 -1.88 8.62
CA PHE A 134 0.47 -0.77 7.71
C PHE A 134 -0.03 0.44 8.49
N VAL A 135 -0.92 0.22 9.46
CA VAL A 135 -1.45 1.26 10.34
C VAL A 135 -0.32 1.82 11.19
N ALA A 136 0.48 0.95 11.83
CA ALA A 136 1.62 1.38 12.65
C ALA A 136 2.62 2.24 11.85
N PHE A 137 2.95 1.85 10.62
CA PHE A 137 3.81 2.64 9.73
C PHE A 137 3.20 4.00 9.40
N GLN A 138 1.93 4.05 9.03
CA GLN A 138 1.24 5.30 8.71
C GLN A 138 1.17 6.23 9.93
N HIS A 139 0.92 5.70 11.13
CA HIS A 139 0.90 6.47 12.38
C HIS A 139 2.29 6.98 12.80
N SER A 140 3.37 6.35 12.36
CA SER A 140 4.73 6.86 12.59
C SER A 140 5.03 8.13 11.78
N ILE A 141 4.23 8.42 10.75
CA ILE A 141 4.39 9.55 9.83
C ILE A 141 3.33 10.61 10.08
N TYR A 142 2.07 10.20 10.20
CA TYR A 142 0.92 11.09 10.23
C TYR A 142 0.32 11.15 11.65
N PRO A 143 -0.13 12.34 12.13
CA PRO A 143 -0.67 12.49 13.48
C PRO A 143 -1.89 11.59 13.74
N VAL A 144 -1.96 11.08 14.97
CA VAL A 144 -2.82 9.98 15.43
C VAL A 144 -4.30 10.38 15.62
N ASP A 145 -4.64 11.68 15.52
CA ASP A 145 -6.01 12.18 15.75
C ASP A 145 -7.06 11.71 14.70
N ALA A 146 -6.64 10.99 13.67
CA ALA A 146 -7.55 10.28 12.79
C ALA A 146 -7.95 8.94 13.43
N ALA A 147 -9.18 8.86 13.93
CA ALA A 147 -9.80 7.60 14.37
C ALA A 147 -9.46 6.45 13.39
N HIS A 148 -9.08 5.30 13.95
CA HIS A 148 -8.54 4.10 13.27
C HIS A 148 -9.34 3.60 12.05
N VAL A 149 -10.58 4.06 11.87
CA VAL A 149 -11.47 3.66 10.79
C VAL A 149 -11.84 4.91 9.99
N GLY A 150 -11.20 5.11 8.83
CA GLY A 150 -11.52 6.20 7.90
C GLY A 150 -10.51 7.33 7.80
N SER A 151 -9.27 7.14 8.28
CA SER A 151 -8.18 8.08 7.98
C SER A 151 -8.00 8.23 6.46
N ASP A 152 -7.49 9.38 6.02
CA ASP A 152 -7.28 9.64 4.60
C ASP A 152 -5.95 9.07 4.06
N ASN A 153 -5.24 8.28 4.87
CA ASN A 153 -3.98 7.60 4.56
C ASN A 153 -4.00 6.07 4.80
N CYS A 154 -5.09 5.51 5.36
CA CYS A 154 -5.32 4.07 5.50
C CYS A 154 -6.71 3.68 4.99
N VAL A 155 -6.78 2.53 4.32
CA VAL A 155 -8.04 1.94 3.83
C VAL A 155 -8.15 0.52 4.31
N HIS A 156 -9.09 0.29 5.23
CA HIS A 156 -9.55 -1.04 5.63
C HIS A 156 -10.64 -1.50 4.65
N ASP A 157 -10.82 -2.82 4.52
CA ASP A 157 -11.87 -3.42 3.70
C ASP A 157 -11.97 -2.83 2.29
N PHE A 158 -10.81 -2.53 1.68
CA PHE A 158 -10.73 -1.87 0.38
C PHE A 158 -11.36 -2.68 -0.77
N THR A 159 -11.70 -3.94 -0.53
CA THR A 159 -12.45 -4.82 -1.45
C THR A 159 -13.97 -4.63 -1.35
N ALA A 160 -14.47 -3.91 -0.36
CA ALA A 160 -15.90 -3.62 -0.22
C ALA A 160 -16.33 -2.54 -1.23
N PRO A 161 -17.54 -2.64 -1.81
CA PRO A 161 -18.04 -1.66 -2.78
C PRO A 161 -17.98 -0.22 -2.27
N GLY A 162 -17.48 0.69 -3.11
CA GLY A 162 -17.43 2.14 -2.83
C GLY A 162 -16.33 2.59 -1.86
N VAL A 163 -15.67 1.68 -1.14
CA VAL A 163 -14.67 2.02 -0.12
C VAL A 163 -13.39 2.59 -0.75
N LEU A 164 -12.78 1.86 -1.68
CA LEU A 164 -11.51 2.26 -2.29
C LEU A 164 -11.61 3.57 -3.07
N ALA A 165 -12.66 3.71 -3.90
CA ALA A 165 -12.85 4.92 -4.71
C ALA A 165 -12.97 6.18 -3.84
N ALA A 166 -13.78 6.12 -2.77
CA ALA A 166 -13.95 7.23 -1.84
C ALA A 166 -12.64 7.54 -1.09
N ALA A 167 -11.89 6.52 -0.70
CA ALA A 167 -10.62 6.69 0.00
C ALA A 167 -9.55 7.34 -0.89
N VAL A 168 -9.41 6.91 -2.15
CA VAL A 168 -8.48 7.54 -3.11
C VAL A 168 -8.85 9.02 -3.31
N LYS A 169 -10.14 9.36 -3.44
CA LYS A 169 -10.57 10.77 -3.54
C LYS A 169 -10.20 11.58 -2.30
N ARG A 170 -10.37 11.04 -1.10
CA ARG A 170 -9.96 11.71 0.15
C ARG A 170 -8.44 11.92 0.20
N PHE A 171 -7.67 10.88 -0.12
CA PHE A 171 -6.21 10.93 -0.17
C PHE A 171 -5.71 12.01 -1.15
N VAL A 172 -6.23 12.03 -2.39
CA VAL A 172 -5.84 13.03 -3.40
C VAL A 172 -6.13 14.47 -2.95
N ARG A 173 -7.24 14.68 -2.23
CA ARG A 173 -7.60 15.99 -1.65
C ARG A 173 -6.67 16.39 -0.49
N ALA A 174 -6.25 15.41 0.31
CA ALA A 174 -5.35 15.60 1.45
C ALA A 174 -3.86 15.61 1.08
N ARG A 175 -3.49 15.28 -0.17
CA ARG A 175 -2.09 15.05 -0.60
C ARG A 175 -1.10 16.13 -0.18
N ALA A 176 -1.48 17.41 -0.28
CA ALA A 176 -0.61 18.52 0.08
C ALA A 176 -0.34 18.58 1.59
N ARG A 177 -1.33 18.21 2.41
CA ARG A 177 -1.19 18.08 3.86
C ARG A 177 -0.27 16.91 4.19
N HIS A 178 -0.53 15.73 3.61
CA HIS A 178 0.31 14.54 3.81
C HIS A 178 1.77 14.78 3.40
N LYS A 179 2.02 15.46 2.28
CA LYS A 179 3.38 15.79 1.84
C LYS A 179 4.11 16.66 2.86
N ARG A 180 3.43 17.64 3.49
CA ARG A 180 4.02 18.47 4.55
C ARG A 180 4.28 17.68 5.83
N GLU A 181 3.32 16.85 6.25
CA GLU A 181 3.45 15.99 7.43
C GLU A 181 4.63 15.02 7.26
N LEU A 182 4.71 14.33 6.13
CA LEU A 182 5.82 13.45 5.78
C LEU A 182 7.16 14.20 5.75
N ALA A 183 7.23 15.35 5.07
CA ALA A 183 8.44 16.17 5.02
C ALA A 183 8.94 16.58 6.42
N SER A 184 8.02 16.89 7.34
CA SER A 184 8.37 17.23 8.72
C SER A 184 8.90 16.03 9.53
N ARG A 185 8.47 14.81 9.22
CA ARG A 185 8.90 13.58 9.91
C ARG A 185 10.14 12.94 9.32
N LEU A 186 10.40 13.15 8.03
CA LEU A 186 11.48 12.50 7.30
C LEU A 186 12.87 12.65 7.96
N PRO A 187 13.29 13.83 8.47
CA PRO A 187 14.56 13.95 9.16
C PRO A 187 14.69 13.01 10.36
N HIS A 188 13.62 12.88 11.16
CA HIS A 188 13.61 12.00 12.32
C HIS A 188 13.64 10.52 11.90
N MET A 189 12.86 10.13 10.89
CA MET A 189 12.88 8.77 10.36
C MET A 189 14.27 8.38 9.82
N LYS A 190 14.93 9.29 9.09
CA LYS A 190 16.30 9.08 8.57
C LYS A 190 17.30 8.93 9.71
N LEU A 191 17.19 9.74 10.77
CA LEU A 191 18.03 9.62 11.95
C LEU A 191 17.85 8.27 12.66
N LEU A 192 16.61 7.83 12.86
CA LEU A 192 16.33 6.51 13.46
C LEU A 192 16.84 5.36 12.60
N ALA A 193 16.66 5.45 11.27
CA ALA A 193 17.20 4.47 10.34
C ALA A 193 18.74 4.41 10.40
N ALA A 194 19.42 5.57 10.35
CA ALA A 194 20.88 5.64 10.45
C ALA A 194 21.38 5.00 11.76
N ARG A 195 20.78 5.33 12.90
CA ARG A 195 21.12 4.73 14.20
C ARG A 195 20.99 3.21 14.21
N ASN A 196 19.98 2.66 13.53
CA ASN A 196 19.81 1.21 13.44
C ASN A 196 20.95 0.54 12.66
N PHE A 197 21.50 1.20 11.64
CA PHE A 197 22.65 0.69 10.90
C PHE A 197 23.98 0.93 11.63
N ASP A 198 24.13 2.06 12.33
CA ASP A 198 25.30 2.32 13.17
C ASP A 198 25.45 1.27 14.28
N MET A 199 24.34 0.77 14.84
CA MET A 199 24.37 -0.34 15.82
C MET A 199 24.82 -1.67 15.20
N LEU A 200 24.57 -1.89 13.90
CA LEU A 200 25.05 -3.08 13.19
C LEU A 200 26.56 -2.97 12.91
N TRP A 201 27.05 -1.77 12.59
CA TRP A 201 28.46 -1.51 12.30
C TRP A 201 29.34 -1.46 13.57
N ASN A 202 28.82 -0.87 14.64
CA ASN A 202 29.53 -0.77 15.92
C ASN A 202 29.58 -2.09 16.71
N GLY A 203 28.92 -3.16 16.22
CA GLY A 203 29.08 -4.51 16.73
C GLY A 203 30.38 -5.20 16.30
N GLU A 204 31.01 -4.75 15.20
CA GLU A 204 32.15 -5.44 14.58
C GLU A 204 33.54 -4.85 14.94
N CYS A 205 33.65 -3.61 15.43
CA CYS A 205 34.92 -3.11 16.01
C CYS A 205 35.10 -3.55 17.50
N SER A 206 34.37 -4.57 17.99
CA SER A 206 34.51 -5.11 19.36
C SER A 206 35.53 -6.27 19.50
N ALA A 207 36.24 -6.63 18.43
CA ALA A 207 37.24 -7.70 18.44
C ALA A 207 38.57 -7.25 17.81
N GLY A 208 39.18 -6.20 18.37
CA GLY A 208 40.64 -6.01 18.29
C GLY A 208 41.26 -5.74 16.91
N MET A 209 40.51 -5.36 15.88
CA MET A 209 41.09 -4.88 14.62
C MET A 209 40.91 -3.37 14.49
N SER A 210 42.02 -2.69 14.23
CA SER A 210 42.10 -1.26 13.95
C SER A 210 41.23 -0.92 12.74
N CYS A 211 40.15 -0.19 12.99
CA CYS A 211 39.31 0.41 11.96
C CYS A 211 40.06 1.69 11.45
N ASN A 212 41.13 1.51 10.66
CA ASN A 212 41.81 2.57 9.92
C ASN A 212 41.06 2.82 8.61
N PHE A 213 40.63 4.05 8.35
CA PHE A 213 40.08 4.45 7.05
C PHE A 213 40.75 5.75 6.57
N GLU A 214 41.31 5.69 5.37
CA GLU A 214 41.51 6.83 4.45
C GLU A 214 40.18 7.26 3.83
#